data_AF-A0A5C1AE01-F1
#
_entry.id   AF-A0A5C1AE01-F1
#
_cell.length_a   1.000
_cell.length_b   1.000
_cell.length_c   1.000
_cell.angle_alpha   90.00
_cell.angle_beta   90.00
_cell.angle_gamma   90.00
#
_symmetry.space_group_name_H-M   'P 1'
#
loop_
_entity.id
_entity.type
_entity.pdbx_description
1 polymer ?
#
loop_
_entity_poly.entity_id
_entity_poly.type
_entity_poly.pdbx_seq_one_letter_code
_entity_poly.pdbx_strand_id
1 'polypeptide(L)'
;MSLDSLQDLYVDELKDLYSAEAQLLKALPRMAKAASAPELQAAFTEHLEVTRGQVERLDTIFAALGVSPKGKKCKAMEGLVEEGKEVIDEDGEPAVKDAALIGAAQRVEHYEMAGYGTVRTFARLLGYTEAEKLLQQTLDEEGEADKALTQLAETVINYTAENVEDTHDEDEVKSKSTPKPKSRAKAPVKKAVAKR
;
A
#
# COMPACT_ATOMS: atom_id res chain seq x y z
N MET A 1 -17.92 -16.83 12.81
CA MET A 1 -18.84 -16.02 13.64
C MET A 1 -20.16 -15.91 12.88
N SER A 2 -21.31 -15.91 13.55
CA SER A 2 -22.61 -15.60 12.93
C SER A 2 -22.90 -14.10 13.11
N LEU A 3 -23.50 -13.47 12.09
CA LEU A 3 -23.81 -12.04 12.06
C LEU A 3 -25.32 -11.85 12.29
N ASP A 4 -25.78 -12.20 13.49
CA ASP A 4 -27.21 -12.24 13.81
C ASP A 4 -27.72 -10.92 14.41
N SER A 5 -26.82 -10.05 14.86
CA SER A 5 -27.14 -8.75 15.45
C SER A 5 -26.12 -7.67 15.12
N LEU A 6 -26.48 -6.41 15.34
CA LEU A 6 -25.55 -5.29 15.24
C LEU A 6 -24.40 -5.40 16.26
N GLN A 7 -24.64 -6.03 17.41
CA GLN A 7 -23.61 -6.30 18.40
C GLN A 7 -22.56 -7.28 17.86
N ASP A 8 -23.00 -8.35 17.19
CA ASP A 8 -22.08 -9.33 16.59
C ASP A 8 -21.25 -8.68 15.48
N LEU A 9 -21.89 -7.89 14.62
CA LEU A 9 -21.19 -7.14 13.58
C LEU A 9 -20.19 -6.15 14.17
N TYR A 10 -20.57 -5.38 15.20
CA TYR A 10 -19.69 -4.43 15.88
C TYR A 10 -18.43 -5.12 16.42
N VAL A 11 -18.59 -6.26 17.10
CA VAL A 11 -17.46 -7.04 17.61
C VAL A 11 -16.62 -7.61 16.48
N ASP A 12 -17.23 -8.10 15.39
CA ASP A 12 -16.51 -8.64 14.24
C ASP A 12 -15.66 -7.58 13.51
N GLU A 13 -16.19 -6.36 13.36
CA GLU A 13 -15.48 -5.23 12.76
C GLU A 13 -14.35 -4.71 13.67
N LEU A 14 -14.58 -4.60 14.98
CA LEU A 14 -13.50 -4.25 15.93
C LEU A 14 -12.35 -5.25 15.89
N LYS A 15 -12.64 -6.55 15.71
CA LYS A 15 -11.59 -7.58 15.59
C LYS A 15 -10.83 -7.48 14.28
N ASP A 16 -11.50 -7.02 13.23
CA ASP A 16 -10.86 -6.75 11.94
C ASP A 16 -9.87 -5.60 12.10
N LEU A 17 -10.31 -4.46 12.64
CA LEU A 17 -9.47 -3.30 12.91
C LEU A 17 -8.29 -3.65 13.84
N TYR A 18 -8.53 -4.37 14.93
CA TYR A 18 -7.42 -4.82 15.80
C TYR A 18 -6.38 -5.65 15.05
N SER A 19 -6.81 -6.48 14.10
CA SER A 19 -5.89 -7.22 13.24
C SER A 19 -5.22 -6.32 12.20
N ALA A 20 -5.86 -5.27 11.72
CA ALA A 20 -5.29 -4.31 10.78
C ALA A 20 -4.14 -3.54 11.44
N GLU A 21 -4.41 -2.94 12.59
CA GLU A 21 -3.46 -2.21 13.42
C GLU A 21 -2.22 -3.05 13.77
N ALA A 22 -2.44 -4.30 14.20
CA ALA A 22 -1.35 -5.22 14.53
C ALA A 22 -0.48 -5.62 13.31
N GLN A 23 -1.02 -5.52 12.09
CA GLN A 23 -0.25 -5.68 10.86
C GLN A 23 0.55 -4.42 10.55
N LEU A 24 -0.04 -3.23 10.71
CA LEU A 24 0.62 -1.94 10.51
C LEU A 24 1.79 -1.71 11.46
N LEU A 25 1.65 -2.09 12.73
CA LEU A 25 2.77 -2.04 13.70
C LEU A 25 4.03 -2.77 13.22
N LYS A 26 3.89 -3.76 12.32
CA LYS A 26 5.01 -4.49 11.71
C LYS A 26 5.47 -3.90 10.39
N ALA A 27 4.56 -3.25 9.66
CA ALA A 27 4.82 -2.66 8.34
C ALA A 27 5.50 -1.30 8.45
N LEU A 28 5.02 -0.42 9.33
CA LEU A 28 5.49 0.96 9.47
C LEU A 28 7.01 1.09 9.70
N PRO A 29 7.68 0.27 10.54
CA PRO A 29 9.14 0.33 10.67
C PRO A 29 9.89 0.03 9.37
N ARG A 30 9.30 -0.80 8.50
CA ARG A 30 9.90 -1.13 7.19
C ARG A 30 9.69 0.01 6.20
N MET A 31 8.50 0.60 6.19
CA MET A 31 8.19 1.78 5.35
C MET A 31 9.06 2.98 5.73
N ALA A 32 9.20 3.25 7.04
CA ALA A 32 10.09 4.30 7.54
C ALA A 32 11.56 4.09 7.11
N LYS A 33 12.03 2.84 7.09
CA LYS A 33 13.39 2.53 6.64
C LYS A 33 13.56 2.64 5.12
N ALA A 34 12.52 2.37 4.35
CA ALA A 34 12.54 2.37 2.90
C ALA A 34 12.39 3.77 2.30
N ALA A 35 11.70 4.67 3.00
CA ALA A 35 11.56 6.06 2.56
C ALA A 35 12.92 6.75 2.47
N SER A 36 13.14 7.55 1.42
CA SER A 36 14.38 8.30 1.21
C SER A 36 14.32 9.73 1.73
N ALA A 37 13.13 10.35 1.67
CA ALA A 37 12.85 11.67 2.19
C ALA A 37 12.76 11.66 3.73
N PRO A 38 13.56 12.46 4.45
CA PRO A 38 13.54 12.52 5.92
C PRO A 38 12.16 12.82 6.50
N GLU A 39 11.37 13.65 5.83
CA GLU A 39 10.02 14.02 6.25
C GLU A 39 9.05 12.83 6.16
N LEU A 40 9.19 11.99 5.12
CA LEU A 40 8.39 10.78 4.98
C LEU A 40 8.80 9.69 5.99
N GLN A 41 10.10 9.55 6.25
CA GLN A 41 10.61 8.67 7.32
C GLN A 41 10.04 9.09 8.68
N ALA A 42 10.01 10.39 8.96
CA ALA A 42 9.46 10.94 10.19
C ALA A 42 7.96 10.67 10.29
N ALA A 43 7.19 10.90 9.22
CA ALA A 43 5.75 10.62 9.19
C ALA A 43 5.43 9.15 9.52
N PHE A 44 6.14 8.18 8.92
CA PHE A 44 5.93 6.77 9.26
C PHE A 44 6.35 6.40 10.68
N THR A 45 7.38 7.06 11.22
CA THR A 45 7.84 6.83 12.60
C THR A 45 6.86 7.40 13.61
N GLU A 46 6.31 8.58 13.34
CA GLU A 46 5.28 9.21 14.15
C GLU A 46 3.99 8.37 14.12
N HIS A 47 3.55 7.98 12.93
CA HIS A 47 2.34 7.17 12.78
C HIS A 47 2.47 5.82 13.50
N LEU A 48 3.66 5.20 13.54
CA LEU A 48 3.89 3.99 14.35
C LEU A 48 3.55 4.18 15.84
N GLU A 49 3.87 5.33 16.44
CA GLU A 49 3.52 5.59 17.84
C GLU A 49 2.03 5.88 18.00
N VAL A 50 1.42 6.56 17.02
CA VAL A 50 -0.03 6.77 16.96
C VAL A 50 -0.78 5.43 16.91
N THR A 51 -0.39 4.52 16.00
CA THR A 51 -0.92 3.15 15.86
C THR A 51 -0.82 2.35 17.17
N ARG A 52 0.25 2.51 17.96
CA ARG A 52 0.33 1.85 19.28
C ARG A 52 -0.76 2.35 20.23
N GLY A 53 -0.98 3.66 20.26
CA GLY A 53 -2.07 4.25 21.05
C GLY A 53 -3.45 3.78 20.59
N GLN A 54 -3.65 3.60 19.28
CA GLN A 54 -4.89 3.09 18.71
C GLN A 54 -5.17 1.64 19.14
N VAL A 55 -4.15 0.77 19.15
CA VAL A 55 -4.26 -0.59 19.70
C VAL A 55 -4.65 -0.58 21.18
N GLU A 56 -4.05 0.31 21.99
CA GLU A 56 -4.39 0.42 23.41
C GLU A 56 -5.85 0.87 23.63
N ARG A 57 -6.38 1.75 22.77
CA ARG A 57 -7.81 2.13 22.79
C ARG A 57 -8.70 0.95 22.44
N LEU A 58 -8.35 0.16 21.42
CA LEU A 58 -9.09 -1.05 21.08
C LEU A 58 -9.06 -2.06 22.22
N ASP A 59 -7.90 -2.28 22.86
CA ASP A 59 -7.79 -3.16 24.03
C ASP A 59 -8.72 -2.71 25.17
N THR A 60 -8.82 -1.39 25.41
CA THR A 60 -9.75 -0.81 26.38
C THR A 60 -11.21 -1.11 26.03
N ILE A 61 -11.59 -0.97 24.75
CA ILE A 61 -12.93 -1.27 24.27
C ILE A 61 -13.25 -2.76 24.41
N PHE A 62 -12.33 -3.65 24.03
CA PHE A 62 -12.50 -5.10 24.18
C PHE A 62 -12.62 -5.53 25.63
N ALA A 63 -11.83 -4.94 26.53
CA ALA A 63 -11.94 -5.18 27.96
C ALA A 63 -13.32 -4.78 28.50
N ALA A 64 -13.87 -3.64 28.08
CA ALA A 64 -15.20 -3.19 28.47
C ALA A 64 -16.32 -4.10 27.94
N LEU A 65 -16.14 -4.67 26.74
CA LEU A 65 -17.07 -5.63 26.15
C LEU A 65 -16.96 -7.04 26.76
N GLY A 66 -15.89 -7.35 27.48
CA GLY A 66 -15.63 -8.69 27.99
C GLY A 66 -15.34 -9.73 26.90
N VAL A 67 -14.86 -9.29 25.73
CA VAL A 67 -14.60 -10.14 24.56
C VAL A 67 -13.12 -10.10 24.20
N SER A 68 -12.56 -11.23 23.76
CA SER A 68 -11.17 -11.25 23.28
C SER A 68 -11.02 -10.54 21.93
N PRO A 69 -10.00 -9.68 21.74
CA PRO A 69 -9.69 -9.06 20.44
C PRO A 69 -9.21 -10.06 19.38
N LYS A 70 -8.82 -11.27 19.80
CA LYS A 70 -8.28 -12.30 18.91
C LYS A 70 -9.39 -13.03 18.15
N GLY A 71 -8.98 -13.69 17.07
CA GLY A 71 -9.80 -14.65 16.33
C GLY A 71 -10.20 -14.23 14.92
N LYS A 72 -9.68 -13.10 14.41
CA LYS A 72 -9.85 -12.66 13.02
C LYS A 72 -8.50 -12.18 12.46
N LYS A 73 -8.33 -12.33 11.15
CA LYS A 73 -7.23 -11.73 10.39
C LYS A 73 -7.85 -10.79 9.37
N CYS A 74 -7.46 -9.53 9.38
CA CYS A 74 -7.88 -8.55 8.39
C CYS A 74 -7.16 -8.82 7.06
N LYS A 75 -7.92 -9.31 6.07
CA LYS A 75 -7.37 -9.62 4.73
C LYS A 75 -7.18 -8.38 3.87
N ALA A 76 -8.00 -7.35 4.08
CA ALA A 76 -7.87 -6.09 3.35
C ALA A 76 -6.55 -5.41 3.71
N MET A 77 -6.28 -5.25 5.02
CA MET A 77 -5.01 -4.71 5.49
C MET A 77 -3.81 -5.58 5.09
N GLU A 78 -3.95 -6.92 5.06
CA GLU A 78 -2.90 -7.79 4.53
C GLU A 78 -2.53 -7.43 3.08
N GLY A 79 -3.53 -7.20 2.23
CA GLY A 79 -3.31 -6.78 0.84
C GLY A 79 -2.66 -5.40 0.75
N LEU A 80 -3.16 -4.42 1.49
CA LEU A 80 -2.62 -3.05 1.50
C LEU A 80 -1.16 -3.00 1.99
N VAL A 81 -0.83 -3.79 3.02
CA VAL A 81 0.55 -3.93 3.50
C VAL A 81 1.43 -4.61 2.45
N GLU A 82 0.91 -5.59 1.71
CA GLU A 82 1.66 -6.22 0.62
C GLU A 82 1.91 -5.25 -0.53
N GLU A 83 0.96 -4.38 -0.90
CA GLU A 83 1.20 -3.31 -1.88
C GLU A 83 2.35 -2.39 -1.44
N GLY A 84 2.37 -1.99 -0.17
CA GLY A 84 3.48 -1.19 0.37
C GLY A 84 4.81 -1.94 0.32
N LYS A 85 4.80 -3.26 0.56
CA LYS A 85 6.00 -4.11 0.48
C LYS A 85 6.51 -4.26 -0.95
N GLU A 86 5.63 -4.43 -1.93
CA GLU A 86 6.00 -4.47 -3.36
C GLU A 86 6.73 -3.18 -3.76
N VAL A 87 6.25 -2.01 -3.33
CA VAL A 87 6.95 -0.73 -3.57
C VAL A 87 8.35 -0.69 -2.93
N ILE A 88 8.51 -1.24 -1.72
CA ILE A 88 9.81 -1.30 -1.04
C ILE A 88 10.80 -2.15 -1.86
N ASP A 89 10.34 -3.29 -2.37
CA ASP A 89 11.17 -4.29 -3.05
C ASP A 89 11.46 -3.93 -4.52
N GLU A 90 10.73 -2.98 -5.12
CA GLU A 90 10.93 -2.54 -6.51
C GLU A 90 12.20 -1.68 -6.68
N ASP A 91 12.87 -1.79 -7.82
CA ASP A 91 13.96 -0.90 -8.20
C ASP A 91 13.41 0.40 -8.80
N GLY A 92 13.99 1.55 -8.45
CA GLY A 92 13.54 2.82 -9.01
C GLY A 92 14.17 4.03 -8.35
N GLU A 93 13.90 5.20 -8.95
CA GLU A 93 14.39 6.48 -8.45
C GLU A 93 13.82 6.76 -7.05
N PRO A 94 14.64 7.20 -6.07
CA PRO A 94 14.22 7.35 -4.68
C PRO A 94 12.96 8.22 -4.51
N ALA A 95 12.88 9.34 -5.23
CA ALA A 95 11.73 10.24 -5.16
C ALA A 95 10.43 9.60 -5.71
N VAL A 96 10.54 8.79 -6.77
CA VAL A 96 9.39 8.06 -7.35
C VAL A 96 8.93 6.96 -6.39
N LYS A 97 9.86 6.26 -5.75
CA LYS A 97 9.54 5.27 -4.72
C LYS A 97 8.86 5.92 -3.51
N ASP A 98 9.32 7.07 -3.06
CA ASP A 98 8.68 7.80 -1.95
C ASP A 98 7.26 8.24 -2.31
N ALA A 99 7.03 8.71 -3.54
CA ALA A 99 5.68 9.01 -4.04
C ALA A 99 4.78 7.76 -4.03
N ALA A 100 5.30 6.60 -4.44
CA ALA A 100 4.58 5.33 -4.41
C ALA A 100 4.28 4.87 -2.97
N LEU A 101 5.22 5.05 -2.03
CA LEU A 101 5.04 4.76 -0.60
C LEU A 101 3.95 5.64 0.01
N ILE A 102 3.92 6.94 -0.32
CA ILE A 102 2.83 7.84 0.09
C ILE A 102 1.49 7.32 -0.43
N GLY A 103 1.41 7.00 -1.72
CA GLY A 103 0.17 6.48 -2.30
C GLY A 103 -0.31 5.19 -1.64
N ALA A 104 0.60 4.27 -1.28
CA ALA A 104 0.27 3.06 -0.54
C ALA A 104 -0.22 3.36 0.89
N ALA A 105 0.45 4.28 1.59
CA ALA A 105 0.06 4.70 2.93
C ALA A 105 -1.32 5.37 2.95
N GLN A 106 -1.62 6.27 2.01
CA GLN A 106 -2.95 6.89 1.95
C GLN A 106 -4.07 5.86 1.74
N ARG A 107 -3.84 4.78 0.98
CA ARG A 107 -4.83 3.70 0.85
C ARG A 107 -5.07 2.96 2.17
N VAL A 108 -4.04 2.82 3.01
CA VAL A 108 -4.14 2.32 4.39
C VAL A 108 -5.00 3.27 5.22
N GLU A 109 -4.67 4.56 5.27
CA GLU A 109 -5.43 5.55 6.06
C GLU A 109 -6.90 5.58 5.68
N HIS A 110 -7.20 5.57 4.37
CA HIS A 110 -8.58 5.56 3.88
C HIS A 110 -9.36 4.29 4.27
N TYR A 111 -8.70 3.13 4.31
CA TYR A 111 -9.30 1.89 4.80
C TYR A 111 -9.66 2.02 6.28
N GLU A 112 -8.74 2.53 7.09
CA GLU A 112 -8.93 2.68 8.53
C GLU A 112 -9.98 3.72 8.87
N MET A 113 -9.98 4.87 8.19
CA MET A 113 -11.03 5.89 8.31
C MET A 113 -12.43 5.31 8.02
N ALA A 114 -12.56 4.46 6.99
CA ALA A 114 -13.82 3.80 6.67
C ALA A 114 -14.24 2.81 7.77
N GLY A 115 -13.31 2.01 8.28
CA GLY A 115 -13.54 1.06 9.36
C GLY A 115 -13.91 1.76 10.68
N TYR A 116 -13.09 2.70 11.14
CA TYR A 116 -13.32 3.47 12.36
C TYR A 116 -14.60 4.30 12.31
N GLY A 117 -14.90 4.95 11.19
CA GLY A 117 -16.17 5.65 10.99
C GLY A 117 -17.37 4.72 11.14
N THR A 118 -17.26 3.48 10.69
CA THR A 118 -18.28 2.44 10.82
C THR A 118 -18.46 2.00 12.28
N VAL A 119 -17.40 1.54 12.94
CA VAL A 119 -17.50 1.02 14.32
C VAL A 119 -17.84 2.11 15.33
N ARG A 120 -17.38 3.36 15.14
CA ARG A 120 -17.81 4.52 15.94
C ARG A 120 -19.33 4.71 15.85
N THR A 121 -19.89 4.57 14.65
CA THR A 121 -21.34 4.71 14.44
C THR A 121 -22.11 3.59 15.13
N PHE A 122 -21.61 2.35 15.05
CA PHE A 122 -22.21 1.22 15.74
C PHE A 122 -22.16 1.38 17.26
N ALA A 123 -21.02 1.82 17.80
CA ALA A 123 -20.86 2.12 19.23
C ALA A 123 -21.93 3.12 19.70
N ARG A 124 -22.16 4.20 18.95
CA ARG A 124 -23.23 5.17 19.23
C ARG A 124 -24.62 4.53 19.26
N LEU A 125 -24.95 3.72 18.25
CA LEU A 125 -26.26 3.07 18.12
C LEU A 125 -26.51 2.03 19.23
N LEU A 126 -25.46 1.37 19.70
CA LEU A 126 -25.49 0.37 20.77
C LEU A 126 -25.40 1.01 22.17
N GLY A 127 -25.20 2.33 22.27
CA GLY A 127 -25.12 3.06 23.54
C GLY A 127 -23.75 2.97 24.24
N TYR A 128 -22.70 2.58 23.53
CA TYR A 128 -21.33 2.50 24.04
C TYR A 128 -20.61 3.86 23.93
N THR A 129 -21.10 4.86 24.68
CA THR A 129 -20.63 6.25 24.58
C THR A 129 -19.13 6.44 24.78
N GLU A 130 -18.51 5.69 25.70
CA GLU A 130 -17.05 5.79 25.90
C GLU A 130 -16.27 5.16 24.73
N ALA A 131 -16.74 4.04 24.20
CA ALA A 131 -16.15 3.44 23.00
C ALA A 131 -16.32 4.36 21.77
N GLU A 132 -17.47 5.02 21.62
CA GLU A 132 -17.70 6.01 20.56
C GLU A 132 -16.64 7.11 20.59
N LYS A 133 -16.35 7.69 21.77
CA LYS A 133 -15.33 8.74 21.93
C LYS A 133 -13.93 8.24 21.56
N LEU A 134 -13.55 7.06 22.06
CA LEU A 134 -12.23 6.47 21.76
C LEU A 134 -12.06 6.18 20.27
N LEU A 135 -13.10 5.65 19.62
CA LEU A 135 -13.09 5.35 18.19
C LEU A 135 -13.11 6.64 17.35
N GLN A 136 -13.78 7.69 17.81
CA GLN A 136 -13.73 9.01 17.17
C GLN A 136 -12.33 9.62 17.27
N GLN A 137 -11.66 9.48 18.42
CA GLN A 137 -10.28 9.92 18.56
C GLN A 137 -9.36 9.21 17.55
N THR A 138 -9.49 7.89 17.40
CA THR A 138 -8.71 7.18 16.36
C THR A 138 -9.03 7.69 14.96
N LEU A 139 -10.31 7.83 14.62
CA LEU A 139 -10.73 8.33 13.32
C LEU A 139 -10.15 9.72 12.99
N ASP A 140 -10.07 10.60 14.00
CA ASP A 140 -9.50 11.94 13.82
C ASP A 140 -7.99 11.87 13.58
N GLU A 141 -7.27 11.00 14.29
CA GLU A 141 -5.83 10.77 14.09
C GLU A 141 -5.52 10.21 12.68
N GLU A 142 -6.28 9.24 12.16
CA GLU A 142 -6.07 8.76 10.77
C GLU A 142 -6.33 9.87 9.77
N GLY A 143 -7.35 10.68 10.03
CA GLY A 143 -7.67 11.83 9.19
C GLY A 143 -6.61 12.95 9.27
N GLU A 144 -5.79 12.99 10.32
CA GLU A 144 -4.63 13.88 10.42
C GLU A 144 -3.41 13.28 9.70
N ALA A 145 -3.18 11.97 9.83
CA ALA A 145 -2.12 11.24 9.13
C ALA A 145 -2.27 11.34 7.60
N ASP A 146 -3.48 11.11 7.05
CA ASP A 146 -3.72 11.25 5.61
C ASP A 146 -3.51 12.69 5.10
N LYS A 147 -3.88 13.69 5.89
CA LYS A 147 -3.60 15.10 5.55
C LYS A 147 -2.11 15.40 5.54
N ALA A 148 -1.35 14.85 6.49
CA ALA A 148 0.09 15.01 6.52
C ALA A 148 0.75 14.35 5.29
N LEU A 149 0.31 13.13 4.93
CA LEU A 149 0.75 12.44 3.71
C LEU A 149 0.41 13.24 2.44
N THR A 150 -0.78 13.82 2.36
CA THR A 150 -1.19 14.71 1.25
C THR A 150 -0.27 15.92 1.14
N GLN A 151 0.08 16.56 2.26
CA GLN A 151 1.01 17.70 2.25
C GLN A 151 2.40 17.30 1.77
N LEU A 152 2.90 16.13 2.17
CA LEU A 152 4.19 15.60 1.69
C LEU A 152 4.14 15.32 0.17
N ALA A 153 3.01 14.79 -0.31
CA ALA A 153 2.75 14.56 -1.72
C ALA A 153 2.81 15.88 -2.52
N GLU A 154 2.18 16.95 -2.03
CA GLU A 154 2.03 18.21 -2.75
C GLU A 154 3.26 19.14 -2.71
N THR A 155 4.20 18.95 -1.77
CA THR A 155 5.25 19.96 -1.51
C THR A 155 6.60 19.64 -2.13
N VAL A 156 7.17 18.47 -1.83
CA VAL A 156 8.56 18.15 -2.21
C VAL A 156 8.66 16.82 -2.94
N ILE A 157 7.92 15.81 -2.50
CA ILE A 157 8.17 14.44 -2.95
C ILE A 157 7.63 14.22 -4.37
N ASN A 158 6.36 14.53 -4.65
CA ASN A 158 5.85 14.34 -6.01
C ASN A 158 6.41 15.37 -7.00
N TYR A 159 6.75 16.59 -6.54
CA TYR A 159 7.45 17.55 -7.38
C TYR A 159 8.84 17.04 -7.77
N THR A 160 9.58 16.45 -6.84
CA THR A 160 10.89 15.83 -7.15
C THR A 160 10.70 14.63 -8.08
N ALA A 161 9.69 13.80 -7.85
CA ALA A 161 9.36 12.65 -8.70
C ALA A 161 8.96 13.05 -10.12
N GLU A 162 8.17 14.12 -10.29
CA GLU A 162 7.76 14.65 -11.60
C GLU A 162 8.95 15.16 -12.42
N ASN A 163 9.97 15.70 -11.75
CA ASN A 163 11.17 16.27 -12.39
C ASN A 163 12.32 15.27 -12.55
N VAL A 164 12.08 13.98 -12.28
CA VAL A 164 13.03 12.92 -12.66
C VAL A 164 13.05 12.86 -14.18
N GLU A 165 14.19 13.20 -14.80
CA GLU A 165 14.36 13.06 -16.24
C GLU A 165 14.27 11.59 -16.63
N ASP A 166 13.38 11.29 -17.58
CA ASP A 166 13.16 9.96 -18.11
C ASP A 166 14.39 9.55 -18.95
N THR A 167 15.43 9.06 -18.29
CA THR A 167 16.69 8.61 -18.93
C THR A 167 16.58 7.16 -19.40
N HIS A 168 15.37 6.70 -19.75
CA HIS A 168 15.16 5.43 -20.43
C HIS A 168 15.74 5.52 -21.84
N ASP A 169 16.98 5.05 -21.96
CA ASP A 169 17.81 4.86 -23.14
C ASP A 169 17.07 4.89 -24.50
N GLU A 170 17.32 5.94 -25.29
CA GLU A 170 17.17 5.93 -26.76
C GLU A 170 18.27 5.09 -27.47
N ASP A 171 19.06 4.31 -26.73
CA ASP A 171 20.19 3.54 -27.27
C ASP A 171 19.80 2.11 -27.69
N GLU A 172 18.74 1.95 -28.49
CA GLU A 172 18.51 0.66 -29.17
C GLU A 172 17.89 0.72 -30.58
N VAL A 173 18.20 1.71 -31.44
CA VAL A 173 18.00 1.51 -32.91
C VAL A 173 19.07 2.22 -33.77
N LYS A 174 20.28 1.66 -33.85
CA LYS A 174 21.14 1.83 -35.04
C LYS A 174 21.62 0.49 -35.59
N SER A 175 20.67 -0.25 -36.16
CA SER A 175 20.97 -1.37 -37.06
C SER A 175 20.25 -1.18 -38.40
N LYS A 176 21.00 -1.42 -39.49
CA LYS A 176 20.70 -1.33 -40.94
C LYS A 176 21.15 0.00 -41.56
N SER A 177 21.97 0.05 -42.61
CA SER A 177 22.39 -0.99 -43.57
C SER A 177 23.53 -0.46 -44.45
N THR A 178 24.52 -1.30 -44.79
CA THR A 178 25.19 -1.26 -46.10
C THR A 178 25.60 -2.67 -46.52
N PRO A 179 25.57 -3.02 -47.82
CA PRO A 179 25.53 -4.41 -48.28
C PRO A 179 26.92 -4.96 -48.64
N LYS A 180 27.20 -6.21 -48.23
CA LYS A 180 28.39 -6.99 -48.65
C LYS A 180 28.18 -7.60 -50.06
N PRO A 181 29.22 -7.71 -50.91
CA PRO A 181 29.04 -8.13 -52.30
C PRO A 181 28.86 -9.65 -52.46
N LYS A 182 28.10 -10.03 -53.50
CA LYS A 182 27.65 -11.38 -53.84
C LYS A 182 28.82 -12.35 -54.10
N SER A 183 28.89 -13.45 -53.34
CA SER A 183 29.65 -14.64 -53.75
C SER A 183 28.79 -15.54 -54.64
N ARG A 184 29.43 -16.06 -55.69
CA ARG A 184 28.84 -16.81 -56.78
C ARG A 184 28.86 -18.30 -56.42
N ALA A 185 27.70 -18.93 -56.22
CA ALA A 185 27.58 -20.37 -56.01
C ALA A 185 26.82 -21.04 -57.17
N LYS A 186 27.39 -22.17 -57.62
CA LYS A 186 27.03 -22.96 -58.80
C LYS A 186 25.64 -23.62 -58.66
N ALA A 187 24.88 -23.64 -59.75
CA ALA A 187 23.62 -24.36 -59.87
C ALA A 187 23.83 -25.86 -60.13
N PRO A 188 22.99 -26.77 -59.57
CA PRO A 188 22.96 -28.17 -59.96
C PRO A 188 21.96 -28.44 -61.10
N VAL A 189 22.33 -29.48 -61.83
CA VAL A 189 21.75 -30.16 -63.00
C VAL A 189 20.23 -30.39 -62.98
N LYS A 190 19.56 -30.20 -64.13
CA LYS A 190 18.29 -30.87 -64.48
C LYS A 190 18.46 -31.79 -65.69
N LYS A 191 17.99 -33.05 -65.54
CA LYS A 191 17.83 -34.07 -66.59
C LYS A 191 16.51 -33.88 -67.36
N ALA A 192 16.52 -34.13 -68.67
CA ALA A 192 15.46 -34.78 -69.51
C ALA A 192 16.02 -34.93 -70.95
N VAL A 193 16.30 -36.13 -71.51
CA VAL A 193 15.41 -37.05 -72.28
C VAL A 193 14.85 -36.35 -73.55
N ALA A 194 14.98 -36.78 -74.83
CA ALA A 194 15.00 -38.11 -75.45
C ALA A 194 15.44 -38.07 -76.96
N LYS A 195 15.67 -39.27 -77.55
CA LYS A 195 15.44 -39.70 -78.96
C LYS A 195 16.26 -38.99 -80.07
N ARG A 196 16.93 -39.65 -81.02
CA ARG A 196 16.82 -40.96 -81.69
C ARG A 196 18.23 -41.44 -82.07
#